data_AF-A0A246E654-F1
#
_entry.id   AF-A0A246E654-F1
#
_cell.length_a   1.000
_cell.length_b   1.000
_cell.length_c   1.000
_cell.angle_alpha   90.00
_cell.angle_beta   90.00
_cell.angle_gamma   90.00
#
_symmetry.space_group_name_H-M   'P 1'
#
loop_
_entity.id
_entity.type
_entity.pdbx_description
1 polymer ?
#
loop_
_entity_poly.entity_id
_entity_poly.type
_entity_poly.pdbx_seq_one_letter_code
_entity_poly.pdbx_strand_id
1 'polypeptide(L)'
;MPLPATPDALHPRTGLLQPGHNCWRIARANRFAMLVDADAYFRAVRSAILNARHSVFILSWDIDSRMRLVPGGAGDGFPEPLGDFLHAVVAARPSLRAYVLNWDFAMLYALEREWLPVYKLDWRTHR
;
A
#
# COMPACT_ATOMS: atom_id res chain seq x y z
N MET A 1 9.50 34.19 38.04
CA MET A 1 8.48 33.27 37.50
C MET A 1 9.21 32.00 37.06
N PRO A 2 9.10 30.89 37.81
CA PRO A 2 9.73 29.65 37.39
C PRO A 2 8.94 29.03 36.23
N LEU A 3 9.66 28.44 35.28
CA LEU A 3 9.12 27.66 34.16
C LEU A 3 8.27 26.49 34.70
N PRO A 4 7.17 26.10 34.04
CA PRO A 4 6.45 24.88 34.42
C PRO A 4 7.38 23.68 34.25
N ALA A 5 7.53 22.91 35.33
CA ALA A 5 8.26 21.65 35.32
C ALA A 5 7.64 20.70 34.28
N THR A 6 8.47 20.15 33.42
CA THR A 6 8.14 19.00 32.56
C THR A 6 7.73 17.85 33.47
N PRO A 7 6.53 17.25 33.31
CA PRO A 7 6.21 16.00 34.00
C PRO A 7 6.92 14.86 33.27
N ASP A 8 8.23 14.77 33.48
CA ASP A 8 9.04 13.64 33.07
C ASP A 8 9.44 12.84 34.33
N ALA A 9 8.54 11.96 34.77
CA ALA A 9 8.83 10.72 35.51
C ALA A 9 7.54 10.17 36.15
N LEU A 10 7.08 9.02 35.65
CA LEU A 10 6.52 7.88 36.41
C LEU A 10 5.73 6.95 35.46
N HIS A 11 6.39 6.37 34.47
CA HIS A 11 5.94 5.10 33.90
C HIS A 11 7.10 4.11 33.96
N PRO A 12 6.94 2.97 34.65
CA PRO A 12 7.99 1.97 34.69
C PRO A 12 8.29 1.49 33.26
N ARG A 13 9.58 1.51 32.89
CA ARG A 13 10.11 1.09 31.59
C ARG A 13 10.09 -0.45 31.46
N THR A 14 8.91 -1.05 31.53
CA THR A 14 8.73 -2.53 31.58
C THR A 14 7.73 -3.04 30.55
N GLY A 15 7.59 -2.36 29.42
CA GLY A 15 6.86 -2.84 28.24
C GLY A 15 7.80 -3.28 27.13
N LEU A 16 7.42 -4.30 26.33
CA LEU A 16 8.12 -4.68 25.10
C LEU A 16 8.24 -3.49 24.13
N LEU A 17 7.19 -2.64 24.09
CA LEU A 17 7.15 -1.41 23.29
C LEU A 17 7.44 -0.20 24.17
N GLN A 18 8.42 0.61 23.76
CA GLN A 18 8.91 1.80 24.45
C GLN A 18 8.93 2.99 23.47
N PRO A 19 8.01 3.96 23.62
CA PRO A 19 7.97 5.17 22.80
C PRO A 19 9.31 5.89 22.75
N GLY A 20 9.75 6.30 21.56
CA GLY A 20 11.02 6.99 21.35
C GLY A 20 12.26 6.10 21.32
N HIS A 21 12.14 4.81 21.65
CA HIS A 21 13.24 3.84 21.54
C HIS A 21 12.99 2.80 20.44
N ASN A 22 11.92 2.02 20.55
CA ASN A 22 11.60 0.94 19.60
C ASN A 22 10.15 0.98 19.10
N CYS A 23 9.36 1.97 19.51
CA CYS A 23 8.07 2.27 18.93
C CYS A 23 7.92 3.79 18.80
N TRP A 24 7.17 4.24 17.79
CA TRP A 24 6.88 5.66 17.65
C TRP A 24 5.89 6.14 18.71
N ARG A 25 4.80 5.37 18.92
CA ARG A 25 3.73 5.71 19.86
C ARG A 25 2.87 4.47 20.16
N ILE A 26 2.32 4.43 21.37
CA ILE A 26 1.28 3.48 21.77
C ILE A 26 -0.06 4.23 21.76
N ALA A 27 -1.05 3.71 21.04
CA ALA A 27 -2.36 4.33 20.90
C ALA A 27 -3.46 3.25 20.86
N ARG A 28 -4.69 3.63 21.22
CA ARG A 28 -5.85 2.72 21.19
C ARG A 28 -6.48 2.71 19.79
N ALA A 29 -6.68 1.52 19.24
CA ALA A 29 -7.50 1.33 18.04
C ALA A 29 -8.98 1.16 18.43
N ASN A 30 -9.88 1.84 17.72
CA ASN A 30 -11.32 1.72 17.95
C ASN A 30 -11.90 0.40 17.40
N ARG A 31 -11.25 -0.17 16.38
CA ARG A 31 -11.62 -1.44 15.74
C ARG A 31 -10.35 -2.21 15.44
N PHE A 32 -10.34 -3.50 15.76
CA PHE A 32 -9.22 -4.40 15.53
C PHE A 32 -9.75 -5.79 15.21
N ALA A 33 -9.08 -6.49 14.29
CA ALA A 33 -9.36 -7.87 13.97
C ALA A 33 -8.04 -8.60 13.71
N MET A 34 -7.94 -9.84 14.16
CA MET A 34 -6.83 -10.73 13.84
C MET A 34 -7.23 -11.59 12.64
N LEU A 35 -6.40 -11.57 11.60
CA LEU A 35 -6.58 -12.40 10.41
C LEU A 35 -5.47 -13.44 10.40
N VAL A 36 -5.87 -14.71 10.39
CA VAL A 36 -4.95 -15.84 10.28
C VAL A 36 -5.03 -16.34 8.84
N ASP A 37 -3.88 -16.71 8.30
CA ASP A 37 -3.68 -17.15 6.92
C ASP A 37 -3.87 -16.09 5.83
N ALA A 38 -3.31 -16.42 4.67
CA ALA A 38 -3.28 -15.55 3.50
C ALA A 38 -4.67 -15.29 2.91
N ASP A 39 -5.58 -16.27 2.89
CA ASP A 39 -6.89 -16.10 2.23
C ASP A 39 -7.74 -15.03 2.91
N ALA A 40 -7.89 -15.09 4.24
CA ALA A 40 -8.63 -14.08 4.99
C ALA A 40 -7.96 -12.69 4.91
N TYR A 41 -6.63 -12.67 5.02
CA TYR A 41 -5.84 -11.44 4.92
C TYR A 41 -6.00 -10.76 3.54
N PHE A 42 -5.77 -11.47 2.45
CA PHE A 42 -5.79 -10.86 1.11
C PHE A 42 -7.19 -10.47 0.65
N ARG A 43 -8.24 -11.21 1.05
CA ARG A 43 -9.63 -10.77 0.86
C ARG A 43 -9.92 -9.45 1.59
N ALA A 44 -9.45 -9.33 2.84
CA ALA A 44 -9.61 -8.09 3.60
C ALA A 44 -8.84 -6.93 2.97
N VAL A 45 -7.60 -7.17 2.49
CA VAL A 45 -6.80 -6.17 1.77
C VAL A 45 -7.51 -5.70 0.49
N ARG A 46 -7.99 -6.62 -0.35
CA ARG A 46 -8.71 -6.27 -1.58
C ARG A 46 -9.96 -5.42 -1.29
N SER A 47 -10.74 -5.83 -0.29
CA SER A 47 -11.90 -5.08 0.17
C SER A 47 -11.53 -3.70 0.71
N ALA A 48 -10.46 -3.58 1.49
CA ALA A 48 -10.00 -2.31 2.04
C ALA A 48 -9.58 -1.33 0.92
N ILE A 49 -8.88 -1.82 -0.10
CA ILE A 49 -8.47 -1.01 -1.27
C ILE A 49 -9.69 -0.52 -2.06
N LEU A 50 -10.69 -1.38 -2.29
CA LEU A 50 -11.93 -0.99 -2.99
C LEU A 50 -12.74 0.09 -2.25
N ASN A 51 -12.71 0.03 -0.92
CA ASN A 51 -13.41 0.97 -0.05
C ASN A 51 -12.62 2.25 0.22
N ALA A 52 -11.34 2.33 -0.18
CA ALA A 52 -10.51 3.51 0.02
C ALA A 52 -11.04 4.71 -0.77
N ARG A 53 -10.98 5.89 -0.16
CA ARG A 53 -11.51 7.15 -0.72
C ARG A 53 -10.44 8.18 -1.06
N HIS A 54 -9.35 8.20 -0.29
CA HIS A 54 -8.33 9.25 -0.37
C HIS A 54 -6.94 8.69 -0.63
N SER A 55 -6.55 7.67 0.12
CA SER A 55 -5.21 7.10 0.01
C SER A 55 -5.16 5.61 0.29
N VAL A 56 -4.21 4.96 -0.38
CA VAL A 56 -3.74 3.60 -0.08
C VAL A 56 -2.23 3.68 0.06
N PHE A 57 -1.69 3.16 1.17
CA PHE A 57 -0.26 3.05 1.39
C PHE A 57 0.11 1.57 1.46
N ILE A 58 1.03 1.14 0.60
CA ILE A 58 1.56 -0.21 0.57
C ILE A 58 3.06 -0.12 0.85
N LEU A 59 3.48 -0.75 1.95
CA LEU A 59 4.89 -0.82 2.35
C LEU A 59 5.30 -2.29 2.28
N SER A 60 6.30 -2.62 1.47
CA SER A 60 6.71 -4.01 1.22
C SER A 60 8.23 -4.16 1.11
N TRP A 61 8.71 -5.36 1.47
CA TRP A 61 10.05 -5.83 1.12
C TRP A 61 10.11 -6.31 -0.33
N ASP A 62 9.09 -7.07 -0.75
CA ASP A 62 8.91 -7.57 -2.11
C ASP A 62 7.41 -7.58 -2.47
N ILE A 63 7.08 -7.29 -3.72
CA ILE A 63 5.70 -7.27 -4.22
C ILE A 63 5.66 -7.73 -5.68
N ASP A 64 4.95 -8.83 -5.94
CA ASP A 64 4.68 -9.29 -7.30
C ASP A 64 3.38 -8.65 -7.81
N SER A 65 3.48 -7.79 -8.82
CA SER A 65 2.35 -7.13 -9.47
C SER A 65 1.39 -8.10 -10.16
N ARG A 66 1.83 -9.32 -10.47
CA ARG A 66 1.03 -10.38 -11.10
C ARG A 66 0.29 -11.23 -10.08
N MET A 67 0.57 -11.05 -8.78
CA MET A 67 -0.08 -11.78 -7.70
C MET A 67 -1.60 -11.60 -7.76
N ARG A 68 -2.33 -12.69 -7.53
CA ARG A 68 -3.78 -12.67 -7.34
C ARG A 68 -4.09 -12.69 -5.85
N LEU A 69 -4.78 -11.64 -5.38
CA LEU A 69 -5.20 -11.54 -3.97
C LEU A 69 -6.27 -12.58 -3.62
N VAL A 70 -7.11 -12.97 -4.59
CA VAL A 70 -8.16 -13.98 -4.41
C VAL A 70 -8.01 -15.03 -5.52
N PRO A 71 -7.29 -16.15 -5.27
CA PRO A 71 -7.00 -17.14 -6.31
C PRO A 71 -8.23 -17.73 -6.99
N GLY A 72 -9.34 -17.87 -6.26
CA GLY A 72 -10.64 -18.32 -6.77
C GLY A 72 -11.43 -17.29 -7.57
N GLY A 73 -10.88 -16.09 -7.78
CA GLY A 73 -11.55 -14.94 -8.39
C GLY A 73 -12.27 -14.08 -7.36
N ALA A 74 -12.16 -12.77 -7.52
CA ALA A 74 -12.78 -11.82 -6.60
C ALA A 74 -14.24 -11.50 -6.94
N GLY A 75 -14.63 -11.61 -8.21
CA GLY A 75 -16.01 -11.40 -8.67
C GLY A 75 -16.54 -9.97 -8.49
N ASP A 76 -15.65 -8.99 -8.35
CA ASP A 76 -15.98 -7.58 -8.05
C ASP A 76 -15.89 -6.66 -9.28
N GLY A 77 -15.64 -7.23 -10.47
CA GLY A 77 -15.54 -6.49 -11.72
C GLY A 77 -14.19 -5.79 -11.94
N PHE A 78 -13.22 -5.97 -11.06
CA PHE A 78 -11.85 -5.45 -11.25
C PHE A 78 -10.89 -6.56 -11.70
N PRO A 79 -9.76 -6.20 -12.32
CA PRO A 79 -8.72 -7.16 -12.67
C PRO A 79 -8.24 -8.01 -11.49
N GLU A 80 -7.77 -9.21 -11.79
CA GLU A 80 -7.24 -10.17 -10.80
C GLU A 80 -5.78 -9.89 -10.40
N PRO A 81 -4.85 -9.56 -11.31
CA PRO A 81 -3.49 -9.19 -10.95
C PRO A 81 -3.46 -7.92 -10.09
N LEU A 82 -2.62 -7.91 -9.06
CA LEU A 82 -2.50 -6.81 -8.10
C LEU A 82 -2.18 -5.46 -8.76
N GLY A 83 -1.27 -5.43 -9.73
CA GLY A 83 -0.91 -4.21 -10.47
C GLY A 83 -2.09 -3.64 -11.24
N ASP A 84 -2.73 -4.47 -12.06
CA ASP A 84 -3.91 -4.07 -12.86
C ASP A 84 -5.08 -3.65 -11.96
N PHE A 85 -5.28 -4.36 -10.85
CA PHE A 85 -6.30 -4.04 -9.85
C PHE A 85 -6.08 -2.65 -9.26
N LEU A 86 -4.86 -2.36 -8.78
CA LEU A 86 -4.52 -1.05 -8.21
C LEU A 86 -4.68 0.06 -9.25
N HIS A 87 -4.22 -0.18 -10.48
CA HIS A 87 -4.35 0.76 -11.58
C HIS A 87 -5.84 1.07 -11.86
N ALA A 88 -6.67 0.05 -12.02
CA ALA A 88 -8.10 0.20 -12.28
C ALA A 88 -8.83 0.93 -11.13
N VAL A 89 -8.47 0.64 -9.88
CA VAL A 89 -9.06 1.30 -8.70
C VAL A 89 -8.74 2.79 -8.64
N VAL A 90 -7.48 3.16 -8.91
CA VAL A 90 -7.02 4.57 -8.94
C VAL A 90 -7.60 5.30 -10.15
N ALA A 91 -7.61 4.67 -11.34
CA ALA A 91 -8.19 5.25 -12.55
C ALA A 91 -9.69 5.55 -12.39
N ALA A 92 -10.43 4.67 -11.72
CA ALA A 92 -11.86 4.86 -11.44
C ALA A 92 -12.16 5.94 -10.39
N ARG A 93 -11.15 6.39 -9.61
CA ARG A 93 -11.32 7.32 -8.48
C ARG A 93 -10.24 8.41 -8.52
N PRO A 94 -10.45 9.53 -9.24
CA PRO A 94 -9.43 10.57 -9.42
C PRO A 94 -8.90 11.20 -8.12
N SER A 95 -9.66 11.15 -7.02
CA SER A 95 -9.23 11.65 -5.71
C SER A 95 -8.40 10.66 -4.90
N LEU A 96 -8.36 9.38 -5.31
CA LEU A 96 -7.64 8.32 -4.63
C LEU A 96 -6.19 8.31 -5.08
N ARG A 97 -5.27 8.30 -4.11
CA ARG A 97 -3.83 8.22 -4.37
C ARG A 97 -3.27 6.93 -3.80
N ALA A 98 -2.63 6.11 -4.62
CA ALA A 98 -1.91 4.94 -4.16
C ALA A 98 -0.41 5.25 -4.06
N TYR A 99 0.19 4.96 -2.91
CA TYR A 99 1.62 5.12 -2.63
C TYR A 99 2.18 3.74 -2.32
N VAL A 100 3.15 3.31 -3.12
CA VAL A 100 3.83 2.02 -2.92
C VAL A 100 5.30 2.29 -2.63
N LEU A 101 5.76 1.83 -1.47
CA LEU A 101 7.17 1.81 -1.12
C LEU A 101 7.61 0.36 -1.10
N ASN A 102 8.38 -0.05 -2.11
CA ASN A 102 9.02 -1.35 -2.14
C ASN A 102 10.53 -1.20 -1.97
N TRP A 103 11.14 -2.02 -1.12
CA TRP A 103 12.59 -2.02 -0.97
C TRP A 103 13.30 -2.71 -2.15
N ASP A 104 12.64 -3.61 -2.87
CA ASP A 104 13.13 -4.21 -4.13
C ASP A 104 12.35 -3.69 -5.37
N PHE A 105 12.83 -2.59 -5.97
CA PHE A 105 12.07 -1.72 -6.87
C PHE A 105 11.62 -2.29 -8.24
N ALA A 106 12.01 -3.52 -8.62
CA ALA A 106 12.02 -3.93 -10.03
C ALA A 106 10.66 -4.31 -10.66
N MET A 107 9.65 -4.73 -9.89
CA MET A 107 8.46 -5.41 -10.47
C MET A 107 7.19 -4.56 -10.64
N LEU A 108 7.01 -3.47 -9.89
CA LEU A 108 5.76 -2.69 -9.96
C LEU A 108 5.63 -1.88 -11.27
N TYR A 109 6.76 -1.45 -11.84
CA TYR A 109 6.81 -0.61 -13.06
C TYR A 109 6.83 -1.39 -14.37
N ALA A 110 6.88 -2.73 -14.34
CA ALA A 110 6.87 -3.53 -15.56
C ALA A 110 5.58 -3.33 -16.40
N LEU A 111 4.48 -2.93 -15.76
CA LEU A 111 3.19 -2.69 -16.41
C LEU A 111 3.10 -1.32 -17.12
N GLU A 112 3.83 -0.30 -16.66
CA GLU A 112 3.87 1.01 -17.37
C GLU A 112 4.56 0.91 -18.73
N ARG A 113 5.29 -0.19 -19.00
CA ARG A 113 6.05 -0.37 -20.24
C ARG A 113 5.25 -0.82 -21.46
N GLU A 114 4.01 -1.27 -21.31
CA GLU A 114 3.18 -1.66 -22.46
C GLU A 114 2.30 -0.53 -23.00
N TRP A 115 2.30 0.66 -22.37
CA TRP A 115 1.41 1.78 -22.75
C TRP A 115 2.18 3.03 -23.23
N LEU A 116 3.30 2.85 -23.92
CA LEU A 116 3.75 3.86 -24.88
C LEU A 116 3.10 3.55 -26.24
N PRO A 117 2.13 4.35 -26.71
CA PRO A 117 1.67 4.21 -28.08
C PRO A 117 2.90 4.39 -28.96
N VAL A 118 3.20 3.39 -29.78
CA VAL A 118 4.12 3.48 -30.91
C VAL A 118 3.54 4.54 -31.84
N TYR A 119 3.75 5.81 -31.50
CA TYR A 119 3.62 6.91 -32.41
C TYR A 119 4.67 6.67 -33.47
N LYS A 120 4.17 6.18 -34.61
CA LYS A 120 4.80 6.22 -35.92
C LYS A 120 5.80 7.38 -35.99
N LEU A 121 7.08 7.09 -35.81
CA LEU A 121 8.12 7.87 -36.48
C LEU A 121 8.44 7.13 -37.77
N ASP A 122 7.48 7.28 -38.69
CA ASP A 122 7.68 7.01 -40.10
C ASP A 122 8.90 7.81 -40.57
N TRP A 123 9.92 7.09 -41.02
CA TRP A 123 10.62 7.36 -42.26
C TRP A 123 10.99 8.82 -42.59
N ARG A 124 12.24 9.20 -42.26
CA ARG A 124 13.28 9.81 -43.15
C ARG A 124 14.17 10.77 -42.38
N THR A 125 15.44 10.42 -42.22
CA THR A 125 16.55 11.18 -42.83
C THR A 125 17.85 10.40 -42.69
N HIS A 126 18.37 9.94 -43.83
CA HIS A 126 19.77 9.60 -44.02
C HIS A 126 20.43 10.80 -44.70
N ARG A 127 21.61 11.16 -44.19
CA ARG A 127 22.56 12.23 -44.55
C ARG A 127 22.30 13.62 -44.01
#